data_AF-A0A5P9Q0G0-F1
#
_entry.id   AF-A0A5P9Q0G0-F1
#
_cell.length_a   1.000
_cell.length_b   1.000
_cell.length_c   1.000
_cell.angle_alpha   90.00
_cell.angle_beta   90.00
_cell.angle_gamma   90.00
#
_symmetry.space_group_name_H-M   'P 1'
#
loop_
_entity.id
_entity.type
_entity.pdbx_description
1 polymer ?
#
loop_
_entity_poly.entity_id
_entity_poly.type
_entity_poly.pdbx_seq_one_letter_code
_entity_poly.pdbx_strand_id
1 'polypeptide(L)'
;MPEGGYRADSEAMAVAQTRLKEQVGKPAAQADRLTPPKVKPEEFGRVHTHHFDSYSAGAEQVGAALKGLTAELTALAGGIGTAGQSYASADQANAAQVNQQAAY
;
A
#
# COMPACT_ATOMS: atom_id res chain seq x y z
N MET A 1 29.45 23.64 -13.19
CA MET A 1 28.95 22.36 -13.72
C MET A 1 27.46 22.31 -13.39
N PRO A 2 26.53 22.22 -14.36
CA PRO A 2 25.11 22.26 -14.06
C PRO A 2 24.66 20.95 -13.40
N GLU A 3 23.69 21.10 -12.50
CA GLU A 3 23.11 20.14 -11.58
C GLU A 3 22.37 19.00 -12.32
N GLY A 4 23.12 18.00 -12.79
CA GLY A 4 22.59 16.89 -13.59
C GLY A 4 22.66 15.50 -12.95
N GLY A 5 22.87 15.41 -11.63
CA GLY A 5 22.82 14.13 -10.91
C GLY A 5 21.41 13.86 -10.40
N TYR A 6 20.90 12.65 -10.57
CA TYR A 6 19.54 12.16 -10.28
C TYR A 6 19.16 12.17 -8.78
N ARG A 7 19.42 13.27 -8.07
CA ARG A 7 19.24 13.39 -6.62
C ARG A 7 17.78 13.57 -6.18
N ALA A 8 16.84 13.74 -7.10
CA ALA A 8 15.49 14.22 -6.77
C ALA A 8 14.39 13.15 -6.64
N ASP A 9 14.55 11.91 -7.13
CA ASP A 9 13.43 10.96 -7.14
C ASP A 9 13.46 9.88 -6.04
N SER A 10 14.64 9.46 -5.56
CA SER A 10 14.73 8.40 -4.56
C SER A 10 14.18 8.81 -3.18
N GLU A 11 14.37 10.07 -2.78
CA GLU A 11 13.80 10.63 -1.56
C GLU A 11 12.28 10.79 -1.67
N ALA A 12 11.77 11.25 -2.82
CA ALA A 12 10.34 11.32 -3.11
C ALA A 12 9.69 9.93 -3.11
N MET A 13 10.35 8.92 -3.66
CA MET A 13 9.92 7.51 -3.61
C MET A 13 9.90 6.97 -2.17
N ALA A 14 10.90 7.29 -1.34
CA ALA A 14 10.92 6.89 0.07
C ALA A 14 9.78 7.52 0.89
N VAL A 15 9.48 8.80 0.64
CA VAL A 15 8.34 9.49 1.24
C VAL A 15 7.02 8.88 0.78
N ALA A 16 6.87 8.58 -0.52
CA ALA A 16 5.70 7.93 -1.07
C ALA A 16 5.49 6.52 -0.49
N GLN A 17 6.57 5.73 -0.36
CA GLN A 17 6.54 4.42 0.28
C GLN A 17 6.07 4.51 1.74
N THR A 18 6.59 5.47 2.50
CA THR A 18 6.24 5.66 3.92
C THR A 18 4.76 6.02 4.06
N ARG A 19 4.28 6.99 3.27
CA ARG A 19 2.86 7.38 3.26
C ARG A 19 1.95 6.22 2.86
N LEU A 20 2.35 5.41 1.87
CA LEU A 20 1.58 4.22 1.49
C LEU A 20 1.50 3.23 2.64
N LYS A 21 2.63 2.90 3.29
CA LYS A 21 2.65 1.99 4.46
C LYS A 21 1.74 2.46 5.60
N GLU A 22 1.68 3.76 5.88
CA GLU A 22 0.77 4.32 6.89
C GLU A 22 -0.72 4.15 6.54
N GLN A 23 -1.06 4.10 5.25
CA GLN A 23 -2.45 3.98 4.79
C GLN A 23 -2.86 2.52 4.56
N VAL A 24 -1.91 1.61 4.25
CA VAL A 24 -2.13 0.19 3.96
C VAL A 24 -2.90 -0.55 5.06
N GLY A 25 -2.67 -0.21 6.34
CA GLY A 25 -3.33 -0.87 7.46
C GLY A 25 -4.79 -0.48 7.67
N LYS A 26 -5.24 0.66 7.10
CA LYS A 26 -6.59 1.20 7.35
C LYS A 26 -7.71 0.40 6.67
N PRO A 27 -7.59 -0.01 5.39
CA PRO A 27 -8.62 -0.84 4.75
C PRO A 27 -8.80 -2.18 5.43
N ALA A 28 -7.72 -2.89 5.78
CA ALA A 28 -7.80 -4.14 6.53
C ALA A 28 -8.50 -3.98 7.89
N ALA A 29 -8.16 -2.94 8.66
CA ALA A 29 -8.83 -2.65 9.93
C ALA A 29 -10.32 -2.29 9.75
N GLN A 30 -10.70 -1.68 8.62
CA GLN A 30 -12.10 -1.45 8.27
C GLN A 30 -12.82 -2.74 7.86
N ALA A 31 -12.13 -3.64 7.15
CA ALA A 31 -12.68 -4.95 6.77
C ALA A 31 -13.06 -5.78 7.99
N ASP A 32 -12.21 -5.79 9.03
CA ASP A 32 -12.47 -6.52 10.28
C ASP A 32 -13.59 -5.90 11.13
N ARG A 33 -13.95 -4.63 10.87
CA ARG A 33 -15.14 -4.01 11.49
C ARG A 33 -16.44 -4.42 10.79
N LEU A 34 -16.36 -4.78 9.51
CA LEU A 34 -17.48 -5.19 8.68
C LEU A 34 -17.71 -6.70 8.69
N THR A 35 -16.64 -7.50 8.85
CA THR A 35 -16.67 -8.95 8.69
C THR A 35 -16.07 -9.71 9.88
N PRO A 36 -16.75 -10.77 10.39
CA PRO A 36 -18.14 -11.12 10.09
C PRO A 36 -19.11 -10.02 10.59
N PRO A 37 -20.32 -9.93 10.03
CA PRO A 37 -21.30 -8.95 10.49
C PRO A 37 -21.58 -9.13 11.98
N LYS A 38 -21.57 -8.01 12.72
CA LYS A 38 -21.75 -8.02 14.18
C LYS A 38 -23.21 -8.15 14.62
N VAL A 39 -24.12 -7.88 13.69
CA VAL A 39 -25.56 -8.00 13.87
C VAL A 39 -25.98 -9.44 13.59
N LYS A 40 -26.94 -9.94 14.35
CA LYS A 40 -27.51 -11.28 14.17
C LYS A 40 -28.78 -11.23 13.31
N PRO A 41 -29.18 -12.34 12.68
CA PRO A 41 -30.40 -12.39 11.88
C PRO A 41 -31.64 -11.92 12.65
N GLU A 42 -31.74 -12.25 13.94
CA GLU A 42 -32.89 -11.90 14.77
C GLU A 42 -33.03 -10.38 15.00
N GLU A 43 -31.93 -9.65 14.86
CA GLU A 43 -31.85 -8.19 15.03
C GLU A 43 -32.33 -7.42 13.80
N PHE A 44 -32.49 -8.08 12.65
CA PHE A 44 -33.13 -7.50 11.45
C PHE A 44 -34.66 -7.40 11.60
N GLY A 45 -35.23 -7.97 12.66
CA GLY A 45 -36.66 -8.01 12.91
C GLY A 45 -37.34 -9.21 12.25
N ARG A 46 -38.48 -9.61 12.83
CA ARG A 46 -39.22 -10.85 12.45
C ARG A 46 -39.67 -10.93 11.00
N VAL A 47 -39.79 -9.81 10.29
CA VAL A 47 -40.30 -9.74 8.91
C VAL A 47 -39.16 -9.62 7.88
N HIS A 48 -38.03 -9.02 8.28
CA HIS A 48 -36.91 -8.71 7.39
C HIS A 48 -35.72 -9.64 7.58
N THR A 49 -35.90 -10.74 8.31
CA THR A 49 -34.87 -11.75 8.59
C THR A 49 -34.26 -12.30 7.29
N HIS A 50 -35.03 -12.38 6.20
CA HIS A 50 -34.57 -12.79 4.88
C HIS A 50 -33.61 -11.79 4.18
N HIS A 51 -33.56 -10.53 4.62
CA HIS A 51 -32.57 -9.56 4.12
C HIS A 51 -31.22 -9.69 4.81
N PHE A 52 -31.14 -10.44 5.91
CA PHE A 52 -29.90 -10.67 6.63
C PHE A 52 -28.84 -11.32 5.73
N ASP A 53 -29.23 -12.32 4.94
CA ASP A 53 -28.30 -13.02 4.05
C ASP A 53 -27.69 -12.09 3.01
N SER A 54 -28.51 -11.24 2.39
CA SER A 54 -28.05 -10.22 1.44
C SER A 54 -27.13 -9.18 2.10
N TYR A 55 -27.46 -8.76 3.33
CA TYR A 55 -26.62 -7.86 4.10
C TYR A 55 -25.28 -8.50 4.47
N SER A 56 -25.29 -9.74 4.94
CA SER A 56 -24.10 -10.50 5.29
C SER A 56 -23.19 -10.69 4.08
N ALA A 57 -23.77 -11.10 2.95
CA ALA A 57 -23.04 -11.25 1.69
C ALA A 57 -22.44 -9.91 1.22
N GLY A 58 -23.18 -8.81 1.34
CA GLY A 58 -22.67 -7.48 1.02
C GLY A 58 -21.51 -7.05 1.93
N ALA A 59 -21.62 -7.28 3.24
CA ALA A 59 -20.56 -7.00 4.20
C ALA A 59 -19.29 -7.83 3.91
N GLU A 60 -19.45 -9.11 3.58
CA GLU A 60 -18.37 -10.00 3.16
C GLU A 60 -17.69 -9.52 1.88
N GLN A 61 -18.45 -9.13 0.86
CA GLN A 61 -17.90 -8.58 -0.38
C GLN A 61 -17.08 -7.31 -0.13
N VAL A 62 -17.59 -6.38 0.68
CA VAL A 62 -16.84 -5.15 1.03
C VAL A 62 -15.59 -5.48 1.84
N GLY A 63 -15.68 -6.39 2.82
CA GLY A 63 -14.53 -6.83 3.61
C GLY A 63 -13.44 -7.47 2.74
N ALA A 64 -13.82 -8.32 1.79
CA ALA A 64 -12.90 -8.93 0.84
C ALA A 64 -12.23 -7.88 -0.07
N ALA A 65 -13.01 -6.92 -0.59
CA ALA A 65 -12.49 -5.83 -1.41
C ALA A 65 -11.46 -4.96 -0.65
N LEU A 66 -11.74 -4.63 0.62
CA LEU A 66 -10.83 -3.87 1.47
C LEU A 66 -9.53 -4.63 1.75
N LYS A 67 -9.59 -5.95 1.98
CA LYS A 67 -8.40 -6.80 2.13
C LYS A 67 -7.58 -6.86 0.85
N GLY A 68 -8.24 -6.99 -0.30
CA GLY A 68 -7.60 -6.92 -1.62
C GLY A 68 -6.88 -5.60 -1.85
N LEU A 69 -7.54 -4.47 -1.55
CA LEU A 69 -6.92 -3.14 -1.63
C LEU A 69 -5.68 -3.03 -0.74
N THR A 70 -5.72 -3.52 0.50
CA THR A 70 -4.54 -3.56 1.38
C THR A 70 -3.40 -4.36 0.76
N ALA A 71 -3.67 -5.50 0.11
CA ALA A 71 -2.64 -6.29 -0.57
C ALA A 71 -2.00 -5.52 -1.74
N GLU A 72 -2.81 -4.91 -2.61
CA GLU A 72 -2.34 -4.11 -3.74
C GLU A 72 -1.50 -2.90 -3.29
N LEU A 73 -1.94 -2.18 -2.25
CA LEU A 73 -1.18 -1.07 -1.68
C LEU A 73 0.15 -1.53 -1.07
N THR A 74 0.18 -2.73 -0.47
CA THR A 74 1.42 -3.33 0.06
C THR A 74 2.39 -3.66 -1.06
N ALA A 75 1.90 -4.28 -2.14
CA ALA A 75 2.70 -4.61 -3.32
C ALA A 75 3.28 -3.36 -3.96
N LEU A 76 2.48 -2.30 -4.12
CA LEU A 76 2.92 -1.01 -4.62
C LEU A 76 4.04 -0.40 -3.77
N ALA A 77 3.87 -0.38 -2.44
CA ALA A 77 4.89 0.13 -1.52
C ALA A 77 6.18 -0.69 -1.56
N GLY A 78 6.10 -2.00 -1.78
CA GLY A 78 7.25 -2.87 -1.99
C GLY A 78 7.99 -2.56 -3.31
N GLY A 79 7.24 -2.38 -4.40
CA GLY A 79 7.78 -2.02 -5.71
C GLY A 79 8.51 -0.67 -5.70
N ILE A 80 7.90 0.36 -5.10
CA ILE A 80 8.53 1.69 -4.96
C ILE A 80 9.82 1.60 -4.13
N GLY A 81 9.83 0.84 -3.04
CA GLY A 81 11.04 0.63 -2.24
C GLY A 81 12.18 -0.03 -3.02
N THR A 82 11.85 -1.04 -3.83
CA THR A 82 12.82 -1.76 -4.67
C THR A 82 13.39 -0.86 -5.76
N ALA A 83 12.54 -0.06 -6.41
CA ALA A 83 12.96 0.92 -7.39
C ALA A 83 13.88 1.98 -6.76
N GLY A 84 13.50 2.54 -5.61
CA GLY A 84 14.31 3.52 -4.88
C GLY A 84 15.70 2.99 -4.51
N GLN A 85 15.81 1.74 -4.06
CA GLN A 85 17.10 1.10 -3.76
C GLN A 85 17.96 0.91 -5.01
N SER A 86 17.33 0.53 -6.13
CA SER A 86 18.03 0.35 -7.41
C SER A 86 18.62 1.67 -7.90
N TYR A 87 17.85 2.77 -7.82
CA TYR A 87 18.33 4.12 -8.14
C TYR A 87 19.47 4.55 -7.23
N ALA A 88 19.34 4.39 -5.91
CA ALA A 88 20.39 4.78 -4.96
C ALA A 88 21.70 4.00 -5.18
N SER A 89 21.60 2.71 -5.49
CA SER A 89 22.76 1.86 -5.77
C SER A 89 23.47 2.24 -7.07
N ALA A 90 22.70 2.56 -8.12
CA ALA A 90 23.24 3.05 -9.39
C ALA A 90 23.94 4.41 -9.23
N ASP A 91 23.36 5.32 -8.44
CA ASP A 91 23.96 6.64 -8.19
C ASP A 91 25.27 6.52 -7.40
N GLN A 92 25.34 5.64 -6.40
CA GLN A 92 26.59 5.33 -5.68
C GLN A 92 27.66 4.71 -6.59
N ALA A 93 27.29 3.77 -7.46
CA ALA A 93 28.22 3.14 -8.39
C ALA A 93 28.79 4.16 -9.40
N ASN A 94 27.92 5.03 -9.94
CA ASN A 94 28.33 6.09 -10.86
C ASN A 94 29.24 7.12 -10.16
N ALA A 95 28.92 7.54 -8.94
CA ALA A 95 29.76 8.44 -8.17
C ALA A 95 31.14 7.84 -7.87
N ALA A 96 31.22 6.55 -7.56
CA ALA A 96 32.48 5.84 -7.37
C ALA A 96 33.32 5.78 -8.66
N GLN A 97 32.68 5.54 -9.82
CA GLN A 97 33.37 5.55 -11.12
C GLN A 97 33.91 6.92 -11.49
N VAL A 98 33.11 7.99 -11.31
CA VAL A 98 33.54 9.36 -11.59
C VAL A 98 34.72 9.77 -10.69
N ASN A 99 34.67 9.44 -9.40
CA ASN A 99 35.77 9.72 -8.49
C ASN A 99 37.05 8.94 -8.83
N GLN A 100 36.93 7.72 -9.35
CA GLN A 100 38.10 6.96 -9.83
C GLN A 100 38.68 7.55 -11.12
N GLN A 101 37.84 8.07 -12.02
CA GLN A 101 38.31 8.72 -13.26
C GLN A 101 38.91 10.11 -13.03
N ALA A 102 38.46 10.84 -12.01
CA ALA A 102 38.99 12.17 -11.66
C ALA A 102 40.34 12.11 -10.89
N ALA A 103 40.80 10.91 -10.52
CA ALA A 103 42.06 10.69 -9.80
C ALA A 103 43.25 10.32 -10.71
N TYR A 104 43.04 10.33 -12.04
CA TYR A 104 44.06 10.20 -13.09
C TYR A 104 44.18 11.49 -13.89
#